data_AF-A0AA85FPQ1-F1
#
_entry.id   AF-A0AA85FPQ1-F1
#
_cell.length_a   1.000
_cell.length_b   1.000
_cell.length_c   1.000
_cell.angle_alpha   90.00
_cell.angle_beta   90.00
_cell.angle_gamma   90.00
#
_symmetry.space_group_name_H-M   'P 1'
#
loop_
_entity.id
_entity.type
_entity.pdbx_description
1 polymer ?
#
loop_
_entity_poly.entity_id
_entity_poly.type
_entity_poly.pdbx_seq_one_letter_code
_entity_poly.pdbx_strand_id
1 'polypeptide(L)'
;MKFQMPCSKCSVIANIVVFCQAFIGYIYTYHFKNCDKISFIVSQKRNFSRPSIFLSSVFRALMKALILIGGYGTRLRPLTLSIPKPLVEFANKPMLLHQIKALLEVDINEIILAINREAEVLESSIRESCDKVIQNTNVKIVFSYEKEALDTGGPLAQAAPFLTGERFFVLNSDIICNYPFKRMLEFHLSHGKEGTMAVTKVEEPSKYGAVVHNDQTGLVKRFVEKPSEYVANRINAGLYIFEPTILKRIEAKPMSIETAVFPAMVRDSELYCIEFSGFWMDIGQPADYLTGMRLYLGHLYECKSPLLTVDPNLIGNVLVHETAKIGHGCRIGPNVTIGAGVIIEDGVRISNSAIFSKSIIKSHSWLNNCIVGWRSVVGKWVRMENVTVLGEDVSVKDELFLNGALVLPHNLISQSVSEPHIIICKYIQMNYLLVTGFFTICLLLPNIFAKRKSETLNVPFHINEKGDMVIEVGGVKFSLNSKQVLKFNDGESKTEIDFGAPTPEELKNKHGTRRITEYFNESEEQE
;
A
#
# COMPACT_ATOMS: atom_id res chain seq x y z
N MET A 1 -25.76 -40.92 -5.55
CA MET A 1 -25.93 -41.59 -6.86
C MET A 1 -24.99 -42.77 -6.92
N LYS A 2 -25.52 -43.99 -7.12
CA LYS A 2 -24.72 -45.22 -7.28
C LYS A 2 -24.10 -45.22 -8.68
N PHE A 3 -22.77 -45.32 -8.76
CA PHE A 3 -22.10 -45.83 -9.95
C PHE A 3 -21.55 -47.22 -9.64
N GLN A 4 -22.03 -48.19 -10.40
CA GLN A 4 -21.54 -49.55 -10.43
C GLN A 4 -20.94 -49.72 -11.83
N MET A 5 -19.65 -50.02 -11.94
CA MET A 5 -19.15 -50.78 -13.07
C MET A 5 -18.06 -51.76 -12.62
N PRO A 6 -17.96 -52.93 -13.29
CA PRO A 6 -17.19 -54.07 -12.85
C PRO A 6 -15.80 -54.13 -13.49
N CYS A 7 -15.02 -55.11 -13.04
CA CYS A 7 -13.91 -55.77 -13.75
C CYS A 7 -12.47 -55.40 -13.31
N SER A 8 -12.00 -56.27 -12.41
CA SER A 8 -10.71 -56.98 -12.35
C SER A 8 -9.43 -56.36 -12.92
N LYS A 9 -8.43 -56.36 -12.02
CA LYS A 9 -6.97 -56.38 -12.17
C LYS A 9 -6.24 -55.04 -12.05
N CYS A 10 -5.43 -55.00 -10.99
CA CYS A 10 -4.21 -54.22 -10.76
C CYS A 10 -4.32 -52.80 -10.16
N SER A 11 -3.99 -52.77 -8.87
CA SER A 11 -3.10 -51.81 -8.19
C SER A 11 -3.34 -50.31 -8.39
N VAL A 12 -4.17 -49.73 -7.52
CA VAL A 12 -3.98 -48.35 -7.02
C VAL A 12 -4.32 -48.33 -5.53
N ILE A 13 -3.32 -48.04 -4.69
CA ILE A 13 -3.54 -47.69 -3.28
C ILE A 13 -4.14 -46.28 -3.29
N ALA A 14 -5.46 -46.19 -3.18
CA ALA A 14 -6.16 -44.93 -2.97
C ALA A 14 -6.33 -44.72 -1.46
N ASN A 15 -5.54 -43.80 -0.89
CA ASN A 15 -5.78 -43.30 0.45
C ASN A 15 -6.99 -42.36 0.43
N ILE A 16 -8.15 -42.85 0.89
CA ILE A 16 -9.30 -42.00 1.20
C ILE A 16 -9.25 -41.74 2.71
N VAL A 17 -8.94 -40.50 3.09
CA VAL A 17 -9.08 -40.02 4.47
C VAL A 17 -10.49 -39.48 4.63
N VAL A 18 -11.34 -40.23 5.36
CA VAL A 18 -12.63 -39.73 5.86
C VAL A 18 -12.37 -39.10 7.23
N PHE A 19 -12.59 -37.79 7.36
CA PHE A 19 -12.54 -37.10 8.64
C PHE A 19 -13.80 -37.43 9.47
N CYS A 20 -13.62 -38.18 10.55
CA CYS A 20 -14.56 -38.19 11.67
C CYS A 20 -13.94 -37.40 12.82
N GLN A 21 -14.62 -36.35 13.29
CA GLN A 21 -14.31 -35.67 14.55
C GLN A 21 -14.40 -36.66 15.71
N ALA A 22 -13.33 -36.78 16.49
CA ALA A 22 -13.35 -37.47 17.77
C ALA A 22 -12.70 -36.60 18.86
N PHE A 23 -13.55 -36.08 19.75
CA PHE A 23 -13.17 -35.75 21.12
C PHE A 23 -12.83 -37.06 21.84
N ILE A 24 -11.75 -37.06 22.62
CA ILE A 24 -11.34 -38.09 23.59
C ILE A 24 -10.68 -39.36 22.98
N GLY A 25 -9.36 -39.30 22.84
CA GLY A 25 -8.44 -40.24 23.52
C GLY A 25 -8.48 -41.74 23.24
N TYR A 26 -8.91 -42.22 22.07
CA TYR A 26 -8.78 -43.64 21.69
C TYR A 26 -8.41 -43.82 20.21
N ILE A 27 -7.43 -44.67 19.92
CA ILE A 27 -7.07 -45.11 18.56
C ILE A 27 -7.75 -46.45 18.31
N TYR A 28 -8.63 -46.53 17.31
CA TYR A 28 -9.22 -47.77 16.83
C TYR A 28 -8.52 -48.21 15.54
N THR A 29 -8.13 -49.48 15.46
CA THR A 29 -7.61 -50.08 14.23
C THR A 29 -8.69 -50.98 13.64
N TYR A 30 -9.09 -50.72 12.39
CA TYR A 30 -10.12 -51.49 11.70
C TYR A 30 -9.48 -52.48 10.72
N HIS A 31 -9.87 -53.76 10.79
CA HIS A 31 -9.55 -54.75 9.77
C HIS A 31 -10.82 -55.16 9.01
N PHE A 32 -10.83 -54.96 7.70
CA PHE A 32 -11.95 -55.37 6.84
C PHE A 32 -11.85 -56.86 6.46
N LYS A 33 -12.71 -57.62 7.12
CA LYS A 33 -13.06 -59.05 7.06
C LYS A 33 -14.01 -59.60 5.99
N ASN A 34 -13.93 -59.24 4.69
CA ASN A 34 -14.95 -59.58 3.66
C ASN A 34 -16.35 -58.97 3.88
N CYS A 35 -16.95 -58.50 2.78
CA CYS A 35 -18.32 -58.00 2.72
C CYS A 35 -19.30 -59.13 3.09
N ASP A 36 -19.99 -58.98 4.22
CA ASP A 36 -21.42 -59.31 4.42
C ASP A 36 -21.82 -59.45 5.90
N LYS A 37 -20.90 -59.37 6.87
CA LYS A 37 -21.23 -59.21 8.31
C LYS A 37 -20.21 -58.36 9.07
N ILE A 38 -20.65 -57.26 9.68
CA ILE A 38 -19.88 -56.51 10.68
C ILE A 38 -19.98 -57.26 12.01
N SER A 39 -18.85 -57.71 12.55
CA SER A 39 -18.77 -58.25 13.92
C SER A 39 -17.71 -57.51 14.71
N PHE A 40 -18.06 -57.08 15.92
CA PHE A 40 -17.21 -56.31 16.84
C PHE A 40 -16.42 -57.27 17.73
N ILE A 41 -15.09 -57.24 17.67
CA ILE A 41 -14.23 -57.94 18.62
C ILE A 41 -13.50 -56.88 19.45
N VAL A 42 -13.83 -56.82 20.74
CA VAL A 42 -13.05 -56.05 21.73
C VAL A 42 -12.00 -56.98 22.31
N SER A 43 -10.72 -56.69 22.06
CA SER A 43 -9.58 -57.40 22.65
C SER A 43 -8.76 -56.43 23.52
N GLN A 44 -8.28 -56.96 24.65
CA GLN A 44 -7.87 -56.25 25.87
C GLN A 44 -6.63 -55.34 25.80
N LYS A 45 -6.61 -54.41 26.78
CA LYS A 45 -5.54 -53.52 27.26
C LYS A 45 -4.11 -54.09 27.16
N ARG A 46 -3.20 -53.31 26.58
CA ARG A 46 -1.79 -53.27 26.99
C ARG A 46 -1.33 -51.83 27.17
N ASN A 47 -0.85 -51.53 28.37
CA ASN A 47 -0.21 -50.27 28.73
C ASN A 47 1.11 -50.14 27.98
N PHE A 48 1.22 -49.15 27.07
CA PHE A 48 2.52 -48.66 26.61
C PHE A 48 2.82 -47.33 27.29
N SER A 49 3.84 -47.34 28.14
CA SER A 49 4.46 -46.18 28.74
C SER A 49 5.29 -45.43 27.68
N ARG A 50 4.99 -44.13 27.53
CA ARG A 50 5.69 -43.05 26.79
C ARG A 50 5.61 -43.05 25.26
N PRO A 51 4.85 -42.11 24.66
CA PRO A 51 5.07 -41.63 23.30
C PRO A 51 5.69 -40.22 23.35
N SER A 52 7.02 -40.10 23.53
CA SER A 52 7.66 -38.77 23.58
C SER A 52 8.50 -38.39 22.36
N ILE A 53 8.50 -39.16 21.27
CA ILE A 53 9.39 -38.83 20.12
C ILE A 53 8.71 -38.94 18.73
N PHE A 54 7.54 -39.56 18.59
CA PHE A 54 6.93 -39.79 17.26
C PHE A 54 5.69 -38.93 16.91
N LEU A 55 5.08 -38.22 17.87
CA LEU A 55 3.89 -37.41 17.61
C LEU A 55 4.14 -35.94 17.28
N SER A 56 5.36 -35.42 17.45
CA SER A 56 5.66 -34.01 17.14
C SER A 56 5.69 -33.69 15.66
N SER A 57 5.69 -34.70 14.78
CA SER A 57 5.85 -34.52 13.33
C SER A 57 4.54 -34.54 12.53
N VAL A 58 3.37 -34.76 13.14
CA VAL A 58 2.11 -35.03 12.38
C VAL A 58 1.05 -33.93 12.50
N PHE A 59 1.17 -32.99 13.44
CA PHE A 59 0.34 -31.78 13.48
C PHE A 59 1.22 -30.54 13.51
N ARG A 60 1.73 -30.15 12.34
CA ARG A 60 2.27 -28.80 12.17
C ARG A 60 1.06 -27.86 12.21
N ALA A 61 0.96 -27.03 13.25
CA ALA A 61 -0.06 -25.98 13.28
C ALA A 61 0.17 -25.09 12.05
N LEU A 62 -0.84 -24.94 11.19
CA LEU A 62 -0.68 -24.10 10.01
C LEU A 62 -0.69 -22.66 10.50
N MET A 63 0.22 -21.84 9.99
CA MET A 63 0.30 -20.44 10.38
C MET A 63 -0.15 -19.57 9.22
N LYS A 64 -0.95 -18.55 9.53
CA LYS A 64 -1.50 -17.64 8.53
C LYS A 64 -0.90 -16.25 8.69
N ALA A 65 -1.01 -15.45 7.64
CA ALA A 65 -0.69 -14.02 7.70
C ALA A 65 -1.80 -13.22 7.04
N LEU A 66 -2.10 -12.06 7.59
CA LEU A 66 -2.97 -11.04 7.01
C LEU A 66 -2.11 -9.80 6.70
N ILE A 67 -2.11 -9.37 5.45
CA ILE A 67 -1.46 -8.12 5.04
C ILE A 67 -2.56 -7.11 4.74
N LEU A 68 -2.54 -6.00 5.48
CA LEU A 68 -3.47 -4.88 5.35
C LEU A 68 -3.03 -3.99 4.20
N ILE A 69 -3.71 -4.15 3.06
CA ILE A 69 -3.50 -3.33 1.87
C ILE A 69 -4.51 -2.18 1.90
N GLY A 70 -4.17 -1.14 2.66
CA GLY A 70 -5.00 0.04 2.82
C GLY A 70 -4.75 1.13 1.77
N GLY A 71 -5.80 1.91 1.47
CA GLY A 71 -5.78 3.27 0.90
C GLY A 71 -5.15 3.48 -0.49
N TYR A 72 -5.52 4.58 -1.15
CA TYR A 72 -4.97 4.98 -2.46
C TYR A 72 -3.50 5.47 -2.43
N GLY A 73 -2.85 5.45 -1.25
CA GLY A 73 -1.47 5.92 -1.10
C GLY A 73 -1.25 7.38 -1.54
N THR A 74 -2.22 8.26 -1.28
CA THR A 74 -2.25 9.65 -1.81
C THR A 74 -1.04 10.49 -1.43
N ARG A 75 -0.43 10.26 -0.27
CA ARG A 75 0.78 10.95 0.19
C ARG A 75 2.06 10.54 -0.53
N LEU A 76 2.06 9.38 -1.20
CA LEU A 76 3.17 8.88 -2.01
C LEU A 76 3.05 9.28 -3.49
N ARG A 77 2.04 10.10 -3.83
CA ARG A 77 1.92 10.68 -5.17
C ARG A 77 3.17 11.53 -5.48
N PRO A 78 3.63 11.56 -6.74
CA PRO A 78 2.94 11.10 -7.96
C PRO A 78 3.05 9.60 -8.27
N LEU A 79 3.83 8.81 -7.53
CA LEU A 79 4.08 7.40 -7.86
C LEU A 79 2.80 6.56 -7.85
N THR A 80 1.94 6.82 -6.85
CA THR A 80 0.69 6.08 -6.64
C THR A 80 -0.44 6.47 -7.59
N LEU A 81 -0.21 7.40 -8.52
CA LEU A 81 -1.12 7.66 -9.63
C LEU A 81 -0.98 6.61 -10.75
N SER A 82 0.17 5.96 -10.85
CA SER A 82 0.46 4.97 -11.90
C SER A 82 0.35 3.53 -11.38
N ILE A 83 0.85 3.27 -10.18
CA ILE A 83 0.96 1.93 -9.60
C ILE A 83 0.47 1.98 -8.17
N PRO A 84 -0.32 1.01 -7.69
CA PRO A 84 -0.79 1.04 -6.32
C PRO A 84 0.35 0.93 -5.32
N LYS A 85 0.16 1.53 -4.14
CA LYS A 85 1.20 1.61 -3.09
C LYS A 85 1.95 0.28 -2.82
N PRO A 86 1.27 -0.88 -2.64
CA PRO A 86 1.98 -2.13 -2.35
C PRO A 86 2.89 -2.61 -3.49
N LEU A 87 2.61 -2.18 -4.73
CA LEU A 87 3.38 -2.54 -5.92
C LEU A 87 4.42 -1.50 -6.32
N VAL A 88 4.46 -0.34 -5.65
CA VAL A 88 5.56 0.62 -5.86
C VAL A 88 6.87 -0.10 -5.53
N GLU A 89 7.81 -0.04 -6.47
CA GLU A 89 9.11 -0.69 -6.33
C GLU A 89 9.90 0.00 -5.21
N PHE A 90 10.41 -0.79 -4.27
CA PHE A 90 11.34 -0.38 -3.23
C PHE A 90 12.60 -1.23 -3.35
N ALA A 91 13.73 -0.61 -3.66
CA ALA A 91 14.99 -1.30 -3.96
C ALA A 91 14.81 -2.42 -5.01
N ASN A 92 14.26 -2.05 -6.17
CA ASN A 92 14.01 -2.90 -7.34
C ASN A 92 13.04 -4.07 -7.13
N LYS A 93 12.21 -4.00 -6.09
CA LYS A 93 11.18 -5.01 -5.83
C LYS A 93 9.93 -4.37 -5.25
N PRO A 94 8.71 -4.76 -5.66
CA PRO A 94 7.48 -4.30 -5.03
C PRO A 94 7.52 -4.41 -3.50
N MET A 95 7.04 -3.39 -2.80
CA MET A 95 6.99 -3.35 -1.32
C MET A 95 6.36 -4.61 -0.72
N LEU A 96 5.22 -5.05 -1.27
CA LEU A 96 4.51 -6.24 -0.84
C LEU A 96 5.37 -7.51 -0.88
N LEU A 97 6.23 -7.64 -1.89
CA LEU A 97 7.06 -8.84 -2.06
C LEU A 97 8.21 -8.90 -1.04
N HIS A 98 8.59 -7.79 -0.40
CA HIS A 98 9.51 -7.85 0.74
C HIS A 98 8.88 -8.54 1.95
N GLN A 99 7.61 -8.23 2.23
CA GLN A 99 6.85 -8.86 3.33
C GLN A 99 6.57 -10.32 3.04
N ILE A 100 6.10 -10.64 1.83
CA ILE A 100 5.83 -12.04 1.46
C ILE A 100 7.10 -12.88 1.54
N LYS A 101 8.24 -12.41 1.03
CA LYS A 101 9.50 -13.15 1.13
C LYS A 101 9.91 -13.40 2.58
N ALA A 102 9.78 -12.40 3.45
CA ALA A 102 10.08 -12.57 4.87
C ALA A 102 9.09 -13.53 5.57
N LEU A 103 7.82 -13.52 5.19
CA LEU A 103 6.82 -14.48 5.68
C LEU A 103 7.11 -15.90 5.22
N LEU A 104 7.72 -16.11 4.06
CA LEU A 104 8.14 -17.45 3.59
C LEU A 104 9.33 -18.02 4.38
N GLU A 105 10.07 -17.19 5.11
CA GLU A 105 11.14 -17.64 6.02
C GLU A 105 10.59 -18.18 7.35
N VAL A 106 9.31 -17.93 7.63
CA VAL A 106 8.55 -18.58 8.70
C VAL A 106 7.55 -19.56 8.08
N ASP A 107 7.17 -20.61 8.82
CA ASP A 107 6.33 -21.69 8.31
C ASP A 107 4.86 -21.27 8.11
N ILE A 108 4.61 -20.39 7.14
CA ILE A 108 3.29 -19.89 6.73
C ILE A 108 2.69 -20.81 5.68
N ASN A 109 1.38 -20.99 5.74
CA ASN A 109 0.61 -21.79 4.78
C ASN A 109 -0.34 -20.95 3.93
N GLU A 110 -0.84 -19.83 4.47
CA GLU A 110 -1.81 -18.98 3.79
C GLU A 110 -1.51 -17.51 4.11
N ILE A 111 -1.49 -16.68 3.06
CA ILE A 111 -1.36 -15.22 3.15
C ILE A 111 -2.65 -14.61 2.61
N ILE A 112 -3.37 -13.93 3.49
CA ILE A 112 -4.59 -13.21 3.21
C ILE A 112 -4.20 -11.75 2.91
N LEU A 113 -4.55 -11.25 1.75
CA LEU A 113 -4.40 -9.86 1.36
C LEU A 113 -5.75 -9.17 1.53
N ALA A 114 -5.86 -8.27 2.50
CA ALA A 114 -7.08 -7.49 2.72
C ALA A 114 -7.03 -6.24 1.85
N ILE A 115 -7.89 -6.18 0.82
CA ILE A 115 -7.89 -5.15 -0.22
C ILE A 115 -9.25 -4.45 -0.25
N ASN A 116 -9.25 -3.13 -0.43
CA ASN A 116 -10.48 -2.37 -0.68
C ASN A 116 -11.08 -2.72 -2.06
N ARG A 117 -12.42 -2.84 -2.15
CA ARG A 117 -13.13 -3.23 -3.39
C ARG A 117 -12.86 -2.31 -4.58
N GLU A 118 -12.63 -1.01 -4.37
CA GLU A 118 -12.28 -0.09 -5.47
C GLU A 118 -10.90 -0.38 -6.10
N ALA A 119 -10.11 -1.24 -5.46
CA ALA A 119 -8.81 -1.69 -5.90
C ALA A 119 -8.84 -3.02 -6.68
N GLU A 120 -10.01 -3.49 -7.17
CA GLU A 120 -10.12 -4.69 -8.02
C GLU A 120 -9.20 -4.64 -9.25
N VAL A 121 -9.00 -3.44 -9.81
CA VAL A 121 -8.05 -3.18 -10.92
C VAL A 121 -6.61 -3.61 -10.58
N LEU A 122 -6.27 -3.66 -9.30
CA LEU A 122 -4.94 -4.02 -8.83
C LEU A 122 -4.74 -5.53 -8.66
N GLU A 123 -5.82 -6.30 -8.56
CA GLU A 123 -5.73 -7.72 -8.20
C GLU A 123 -4.88 -8.50 -9.18
N SER A 124 -5.13 -8.34 -10.48
CA SER A 124 -4.40 -9.07 -11.54
C SER A 124 -2.89 -8.83 -11.43
N SER A 125 -2.49 -7.58 -11.21
CA SER A 125 -1.08 -7.18 -11.07
C SER A 125 -0.46 -7.67 -9.77
N ILE A 126 -1.22 -7.64 -8.67
CA ILE A 126 -0.78 -8.16 -7.37
C ILE A 126 -0.61 -9.67 -7.45
N ARG A 127 -1.60 -10.38 -8.01
CA ARG A 127 -1.59 -11.83 -8.18
C ARG A 127 -0.41 -12.28 -9.03
N GLU A 128 -0.21 -11.67 -10.21
CA GLU A 128 0.93 -11.98 -11.07
C GLU A 128 2.28 -11.80 -10.34
N SER A 129 2.40 -10.73 -9.55
CA SER A 129 3.61 -10.44 -8.77
C SER A 129 3.84 -11.46 -7.65
N CYS A 130 2.78 -11.84 -6.94
CA CYS A 130 2.84 -12.83 -5.86
C CYS A 130 3.13 -14.23 -6.39
N ASP A 131 2.46 -14.65 -7.47
CA ASP A 131 2.57 -15.99 -8.06
C ASP A 131 4.02 -16.30 -8.45
N LYS A 132 4.74 -15.32 -9.00
CA LYS A 132 6.18 -15.45 -9.32
C LYS A 132 7.05 -15.80 -8.10
N VAL A 133 6.65 -15.35 -6.91
CA VAL A 133 7.39 -15.59 -5.66
C VAL A 133 6.95 -16.89 -4.98
N ILE A 134 5.65 -17.22 -5.04
CA ILE A 134 5.11 -18.39 -4.34
C ILE A 134 5.04 -19.67 -5.20
N GLN A 135 5.30 -19.60 -6.51
CA GLN A 135 5.20 -20.75 -7.44
C GLN A 135 5.91 -22.03 -7.00
N ASN A 136 6.99 -21.92 -6.21
CA ASN A 136 7.77 -23.05 -5.71
C ASN A 136 7.55 -23.32 -4.22
N THR A 137 6.44 -22.84 -3.66
CA THR A 137 6.07 -23.02 -2.25
C THR A 137 4.67 -23.64 -2.15
N ASN A 138 4.33 -24.15 -0.97
CA ASN A 138 2.98 -24.65 -0.67
C ASN A 138 2.08 -23.55 -0.10
N VAL A 139 2.44 -22.27 -0.27
CA VAL A 139 1.72 -21.13 0.31
C VAL A 139 0.61 -20.67 -0.62
N LYS A 140 -0.57 -20.46 -0.06
CA LYS A 140 -1.73 -19.96 -0.79
C LYS A 140 -1.93 -18.46 -0.56
N ILE A 141 -2.19 -17.71 -1.63
CA ILE A 141 -2.65 -16.31 -1.52
C ILE A 141 -4.18 -16.28 -1.59
N VAL A 142 -4.81 -15.61 -0.62
CA VAL A 142 -6.25 -15.35 -0.59
C VAL A 142 -6.50 -13.86 -0.56
N PHE A 143 -7.50 -13.41 -1.31
CA PHE A 143 -7.92 -12.02 -1.33
C PHE A 143 -9.18 -11.87 -0.47
N SER A 144 -9.15 -10.95 0.48
CA SER A 144 -10.31 -10.55 1.30
C SER A 144 -10.70 -9.15 0.89
N TYR A 145 -11.93 -8.99 0.38
CA TYR A 145 -12.39 -7.73 -0.20
C TYR A 145 -13.24 -6.95 0.79
N GLU A 146 -12.87 -5.70 0.99
CA GLU A 146 -13.62 -4.76 1.79
C GLU A 146 -14.74 -4.11 0.98
N LYS A 147 -15.99 -4.46 1.30
CA LYS A 147 -17.18 -3.94 0.62
C LYS A 147 -17.49 -2.48 0.98
N GLU A 148 -17.20 -2.09 2.21
CA GLU A 148 -17.41 -0.77 2.78
C GLU A 148 -16.21 -0.44 3.68
N ALA A 149 -15.72 0.80 3.68
CA ALA A 149 -14.59 1.21 4.51
C ALA A 149 -14.99 1.21 6.00
N LEU A 150 -14.60 0.19 6.75
CA LEU A 150 -14.96 0.00 8.16
C LEU A 150 -13.80 0.40 9.11
N ASP A 151 -12.98 1.36 8.69
CA ASP A 151 -11.76 1.80 9.39
C ASP A 151 -10.74 0.64 9.58
N THR A 152 -9.65 0.81 10.35
CA THR A 152 -8.54 -0.17 10.43
C THR A 152 -8.93 -1.56 10.94
N GLY A 153 -10.02 -1.69 11.70
CA GLY A 153 -10.58 -2.96 12.17
C GLY A 153 -11.46 -3.67 11.15
N GLY A 154 -11.96 -2.95 10.15
CA GLY A 154 -12.76 -3.47 9.04
C GLY A 154 -12.14 -4.64 8.29
N PRO A 155 -10.90 -4.48 7.79
CA PRO A 155 -10.14 -5.54 7.13
C PRO A 155 -10.03 -6.82 7.96
N LEU A 156 -9.83 -6.73 9.27
CA LEU A 156 -9.77 -7.91 10.14
C LEU A 156 -11.14 -8.56 10.32
N ALA A 157 -12.20 -7.76 10.51
CA ALA A 157 -13.56 -8.26 10.65
C ALA A 157 -13.99 -9.08 9.42
N GLN A 158 -13.64 -8.59 8.23
CA GLN A 158 -13.97 -9.23 6.96
C GLN A 158 -13.07 -10.41 6.63
N ALA A 159 -11.80 -10.37 7.05
CA ALA A 159 -10.89 -11.49 6.92
C ALA A 159 -11.16 -12.61 7.96
N ALA A 160 -11.96 -12.35 9.00
CA ALA A 160 -12.23 -13.28 10.09
C ALA A 160 -12.60 -14.71 9.64
N PRO A 161 -13.42 -14.96 8.60
CA PRO A 161 -13.71 -16.31 8.12
C PRO A 161 -12.47 -17.10 7.70
N PHE A 162 -11.45 -16.42 7.16
CA PHE A 162 -10.18 -17.03 6.76
C PHE A 162 -9.21 -17.22 7.94
N LEU A 163 -9.39 -16.47 9.02
CA LEU A 163 -8.48 -16.42 10.18
C LEU A 163 -8.95 -17.26 11.37
N THR A 164 -10.01 -18.05 11.19
CA THR A 164 -10.49 -18.96 12.24
C THR A 164 -9.52 -20.12 12.49
N GLY A 165 -9.45 -20.56 13.74
CA GLY A 165 -8.79 -21.81 14.17
C GLY A 165 -7.31 -21.70 14.54
N GLU A 166 -6.54 -20.81 13.89
CA GLU A 166 -5.08 -20.76 14.03
C GLU A 166 -4.58 -19.34 14.20
N ARG A 167 -3.51 -19.17 14.98
CA ARG A 167 -2.81 -17.89 15.13
C ARG A 167 -2.32 -17.36 13.79
N PHE A 168 -2.23 -16.04 13.71
CA PHE A 168 -1.86 -15.39 12.47
C PHE A 168 -1.05 -14.12 12.69
N PHE A 169 -0.16 -13.84 11.75
CA PHE A 169 0.49 -12.52 11.65
C PHE A 169 -0.48 -11.50 11.07
N VAL A 170 -0.33 -10.24 11.48
CA VAL A 170 -0.97 -9.09 10.82
C VAL A 170 0.11 -8.05 10.50
N LEU A 171 0.09 -7.51 9.28
CA LEU A 171 1.11 -6.57 8.80
C LEU A 171 0.46 -5.39 8.09
N ASN A 172 0.97 -4.18 8.34
CA ASN A 172 0.69 -3.04 7.50
C ASN A 172 1.51 -3.12 6.20
N SER A 173 0.86 -3.01 5.04
CA SER A 173 1.52 -3.22 3.73
C SER A 173 2.57 -2.18 3.36
N ASP A 174 2.66 -1.07 4.08
CA ASP A 174 3.59 0.03 3.84
C ASP A 174 4.83 0.06 4.73
N ILE A 175 4.97 -0.92 5.61
CA ILE A 175 6.14 -1.07 6.48
C ILE A 175 7.25 -1.83 5.74
N ILE A 176 8.45 -1.27 5.74
CA ILE A 176 9.68 -1.95 5.31
C ILE A 176 10.67 -1.98 6.48
N CYS A 177 11.10 -3.19 6.87
CA CYS A 177 11.97 -3.38 8.02
C CYS A 177 12.71 -4.72 7.98
N ASN A 178 13.61 -4.95 8.94
CA ASN A 178 14.08 -6.27 9.36
C ASN A 178 12.99 -7.11 10.04
N TYR A 179 12.08 -7.69 9.26
CA TYR A 179 10.96 -8.47 9.76
C TYR A 179 11.36 -9.52 10.82
N PRO A 180 10.99 -9.36 12.11
CA PRO A 180 11.49 -10.22 13.19
C PRO A 180 10.56 -11.40 13.46
N PHE A 181 9.92 -11.96 12.42
CA PHE A 181 8.79 -12.89 12.58
C PHE A 181 9.10 -14.11 13.44
N LYS A 182 10.27 -14.73 13.27
CA LYS A 182 10.68 -15.86 14.10
C LYS A 182 10.76 -15.50 15.59
N ARG A 183 11.43 -14.38 15.90
CA ARG A 183 11.59 -13.88 17.28
C ARG A 183 10.24 -13.46 17.87
N MET A 184 9.38 -12.84 17.07
CA MET A 184 8.03 -12.49 17.50
C MET A 184 7.22 -13.74 17.85
N LEU A 185 7.29 -14.79 17.03
CA LEU A 185 6.58 -16.05 17.28
C LEU A 185 7.08 -16.73 18.55
N GLU A 186 8.39 -16.85 18.73
CA GLU A 186 9.00 -17.43 19.94
C GLU A 186 8.55 -16.67 21.19
N PHE A 187 8.55 -15.34 21.15
CA PHE A 187 8.09 -14.51 22.26
C PHE A 187 6.59 -14.65 22.51
N HIS A 188 5.77 -14.65 21.46
CA HIS A 188 4.32 -14.83 21.55
C HIS A 188 3.95 -16.14 22.24
N LEU A 189 4.60 -17.23 21.83
CA LEU A 189 4.41 -18.56 22.42
C LEU A 189 4.86 -18.61 23.88
N SER A 190 5.85 -17.82 24.29
CA SER A 190 6.37 -17.82 25.66
C SER A 190 5.38 -17.26 26.69
N HIS A 191 4.53 -16.30 26.30
CA HIS A 191 3.55 -15.70 27.20
C HIS A 191 2.13 -16.25 26.98
N GLY A 192 1.82 -16.80 25.80
CA GLY A 192 0.55 -17.48 25.51
C GLY A 192 -0.69 -16.61 25.67
N LYS A 193 -0.57 -15.31 25.37
CA LYS A 193 -1.64 -14.31 25.48
C LYS A 193 -2.17 -13.96 24.11
N GLU A 194 -3.29 -13.24 24.08
CA GLU A 194 -4.03 -12.97 22.85
C GLU A 194 -3.25 -12.23 21.77
N GLY A 195 -2.30 -11.35 22.11
CA GLY A 195 -1.55 -10.60 21.11
C GLY A 195 -0.14 -10.18 21.48
N THR A 196 0.70 -10.12 20.44
CA THR A 196 2.04 -9.52 20.48
C THR A 196 2.15 -8.47 19.38
N MET A 197 2.62 -7.26 19.72
CA MET A 197 2.94 -6.22 18.74
C MET A 197 4.44 -5.92 18.69
N ALA A 198 4.98 -5.68 17.50
CA ALA A 198 6.33 -5.14 17.37
C ALA A 198 6.33 -3.64 17.70
N VAL A 199 7.35 -3.18 18.41
CA VAL A 199 7.56 -1.75 18.70
C VAL A 199 8.97 -1.31 18.30
N THR A 200 9.11 -0.06 17.89
CA THR A 200 10.41 0.54 17.57
C THR A 200 10.56 1.89 18.25
N LYS A 201 11.80 2.33 18.46
CA LYS A 201 12.10 3.66 19.01
C LYS A 201 12.20 4.68 17.90
N VAL A 202 11.55 5.83 18.07
CA VAL A 202 11.63 6.99 17.17
C VAL A 202 11.86 8.26 17.98
N GLU A 203 12.48 9.25 17.36
CA GLU A 203 12.66 10.57 17.99
C GLU A 203 11.33 11.32 18.13
N GLU A 204 10.46 11.23 17.11
CA GLU A 204 9.20 11.97 17.05
C GLU A 204 7.99 11.00 16.97
N PRO A 205 7.33 10.69 18.11
CA PRO A 205 6.27 9.69 18.16
C PRO A 205 4.88 10.22 17.77
N SER A 206 4.68 11.53 17.61
CA SER A 206 3.34 12.16 17.41
C SER A 206 2.55 11.62 16.22
N LYS A 207 3.22 11.06 15.21
CA LYS A 207 2.59 10.49 14.00
C LYS A 207 2.09 9.05 14.18
N TYR A 208 2.42 8.40 15.29
CA TYR A 208 2.24 6.97 15.49
C TYR A 208 1.58 6.64 16.84
N GLY A 209 1.18 5.38 17.03
CA GLY A 209 0.71 4.89 18.32
C GLY A 209 1.84 4.69 19.31
N ALA A 210 1.86 5.46 20.40
CA ALA A 210 2.87 5.36 21.46
C ALA A 210 2.54 4.23 22.45
N VAL A 211 3.58 3.48 22.84
CA VAL A 211 3.46 2.27 23.67
C VAL A 211 4.28 2.41 24.94
N VAL A 212 3.63 2.27 26.09
CA VAL A 212 4.27 2.11 27.40
C VAL A 212 4.13 0.65 27.82
N HIS A 213 5.24 0.00 28.15
CA HIS A 213 5.25 -1.42 28.52
C HIS A 213 6.12 -1.68 29.76
N ASN A 214 6.02 -2.90 30.29
CA ASN A 214 6.98 -3.43 31.26
C ASN A 214 8.25 -3.89 30.51
N ASP A 215 9.42 -3.36 30.86
CA ASP A 215 10.68 -3.71 30.18
C ASP A 215 11.14 -5.15 30.42
N GLN A 216 10.73 -5.78 31.53
CA GLN A 216 11.10 -7.16 31.87
C GLN A 216 10.22 -8.20 31.16
N THR A 217 8.92 -7.93 31.05
CA THR A 217 7.95 -8.91 30.54
C THR A 217 7.44 -8.58 29.14
N GLY A 218 7.56 -7.34 28.70
CA GLY A 218 6.93 -6.84 27.47
C GLY A 218 5.43 -6.60 27.60
N LEU A 219 4.81 -6.77 28.76
CA LEU A 219 3.37 -6.48 28.95
C LEU A 219 3.09 -5.00 28.68
N VAL A 220 2.17 -4.70 27.75
CA VAL A 220 1.77 -3.34 27.43
C VAL A 220 0.89 -2.80 28.55
N LYS A 221 1.29 -1.65 29.12
CA LYS A 221 0.59 -0.95 30.20
C LYS A 221 -0.33 0.15 29.68
N ARG A 222 0.05 0.78 28.57
CA ARG A 222 -0.71 1.87 27.95
C ARG A 222 -0.38 1.94 26.46
N PHE A 223 -1.42 2.11 25.66
CA PHE A 223 -1.34 2.40 24.23
C PHE A 223 -2.07 3.72 23.96
N VAL A 224 -1.46 4.64 23.21
CA VAL A 224 -2.08 5.93 22.85
C VAL A 224 -1.83 6.20 21.37
N GLU A 225 -2.87 6.18 20.55
CA GLU A 225 -2.78 6.50 19.12
C GLU A 225 -2.54 8.01 18.92
N LYS A 226 -1.49 8.37 18.16
CA LYS A 226 -1.14 9.75 17.76
C LYS A 226 -1.26 10.75 18.90
N PRO A 227 -0.45 10.59 19.96
CA PRO A 227 -0.61 11.39 21.16
C PRO A 227 -0.26 12.87 20.87
N SER A 228 -1.09 13.79 21.38
CA SER A 228 -0.83 15.23 21.30
C SER A 228 0.29 15.71 22.24
N GLU A 229 0.58 14.91 23.27
CA GLU A 229 1.64 15.14 24.26
C GLU A 229 2.63 13.97 24.25
N TYR A 230 3.84 14.19 24.73
CA TYR A 230 4.82 13.11 24.81
C TYR A 230 4.36 12.03 25.80
N VAL A 231 4.19 10.79 25.30
CA VAL A 231 3.83 9.61 26.13
C VAL A 231 5.02 8.67 26.27
N ALA A 232 5.60 8.26 25.14
CA ALA A 232 6.77 7.39 25.05
C ALA A 232 7.41 7.56 23.66
N ASN A 233 8.70 7.25 23.55
CA ASN A 233 9.42 7.21 22.27
C ASN A 233 9.36 5.85 21.57
N ARG A 234 8.67 4.86 22.16
CA ARG A 234 8.39 3.56 21.53
C ARG A 234 7.04 3.61 20.86
N ILE A 235 7.01 3.27 19.58
CA ILE A 235 5.83 3.33 18.75
C ILE A 235 5.44 1.95 18.21
N ASN A 236 4.17 1.80 17.86
CA ASN A 236 3.65 0.70 17.08
C ASN A 236 4.40 0.58 15.74
N ALA A 237 5.01 -0.57 15.49
CA ALA A 237 5.76 -0.82 14.26
C ALA A 237 4.92 -1.42 13.12
N GLY A 238 3.61 -1.62 13.32
CA GLY A 238 2.71 -2.12 12.27
C GLY A 238 2.83 -3.62 11.96
N LEU A 239 3.41 -4.40 12.89
CA LEU A 239 3.54 -5.86 12.79
C LEU A 239 2.99 -6.51 14.06
N TYR A 240 2.18 -7.54 13.91
CA TYR A 240 1.48 -8.17 15.01
C TYR A 240 1.41 -9.70 14.84
N ILE A 241 1.23 -10.41 15.96
CA ILE A 241 0.78 -11.80 16.02
C ILE A 241 -0.43 -11.85 16.94
N PHE A 242 -1.51 -12.49 16.49
CA PHE A 242 -2.71 -12.67 17.29
C PHE A 242 -3.17 -14.12 17.35
N GLU A 243 -3.78 -14.47 18.49
CA GLU A 243 -4.62 -15.64 18.62
C GLU A 243 -6.03 -15.36 18.06
N PRO A 244 -6.74 -16.36 17.52
CA PRO A 244 -8.08 -16.18 16.93
C PRO A 244 -9.13 -15.56 17.85
N THR A 245 -8.92 -15.58 19.17
CA THR A 245 -9.82 -14.96 20.13
C THR A 245 -9.96 -13.46 19.94
N ILE A 246 -8.95 -12.79 19.34
CA ILE A 246 -9.02 -11.36 19.05
C ILE A 246 -10.21 -11.02 18.15
N LEU A 247 -10.61 -11.95 17.27
CA LEU A 247 -11.72 -11.76 16.33
C LEU A 247 -13.04 -11.52 17.07
N LYS A 248 -13.17 -11.97 18.34
CA LYS A 248 -14.35 -11.71 19.19
C LYS A 248 -14.41 -10.28 19.72
N ARG A 249 -13.31 -9.53 19.65
CA ARG A 249 -13.21 -8.12 20.05
C ARG A 249 -13.54 -7.17 18.90
N ILE A 250 -13.64 -7.70 17.68
CA ILE A 250 -13.83 -6.92 16.46
C ILE A 250 -15.27 -7.09 16.02
N GLU A 251 -15.98 -5.97 15.97
CA GLU A 251 -17.35 -5.94 15.45
C GLU A 251 -17.34 -5.53 13.98
N ALA A 252 -18.32 -6.00 13.21
CA ALA A 252 -18.51 -5.63 11.80
C ALA A 252 -19.14 -4.23 11.66
N LYS A 253 -18.50 -3.22 12.25
CA LYS A 253 -18.85 -1.79 12.19
C LYS A 253 -17.57 -0.96 12.08
N PRO A 254 -17.65 0.32 11.65
CA PRO A 254 -16.48 1.20 11.64
C PRO A 254 -15.79 1.21 13.00
N MET A 255 -14.57 0.68 13.05
CA MET A 255 -13.82 0.48 14.28
C MET A 255 -12.32 0.50 13.99
N SER A 256 -11.55 1.29 14.73
CA SER A 256 -10.10 1.24 14.66
C SER A 256 -9.52 0.27 15.69
N ILE A 257 -8.56 -0.55 15.26
CA ILE A 257 -7.84 -1.47 16.14
C ILE A 257 -7.07 -0.69 17.20
N GLU A 258 -6.43 0.40 16.80
CA GLU A 258 -5.57 1.24 17.62
C GLU A 258 -6.35 1.97 18.72
N THR A 259 -7.59 2.39 18.44
CA THR A 259 -8.40 3.18 19.37
C THR A 259 -9.42 2.34 20.17
N ALA A 260 -9.83 1.17 19.67
CA ALA A 260 -10.81 0.32 20.35
C ALA A 260 -10.21 -1.00 20.87
N VAL A 261 -9.53 -1.75 20.00
CA VAL A 261 -9.10 -3.14 20.30
C VAL A 261 -7.86 -3.16 21.19
N PHE A 262 -6.78 -2.43 20.85
CA PHE A 262 -5.57 -2.40 21.68
C PHE A 262 -5.84 -1.88 23.10
N PRO A 263 -6.58 -0.78 23.30
CA PRO A 263 -6.92 -0.34 24.65
C PRO A 263 -7.71 -1.39 25.44
N ALA A 264 -8.57 -2.17 24.79
CA ALA A 264 -9.29 -3.28 25.45
C ALA A 264 -8.34 -4.43 25.85
N MET A 265 -7.45 -4.86 24.95
CA MET A 265 -6.48 -5.91 25.27
C MET A 265 -5.50 -5.47 26.37
N VAL A 266 -5.11 -4.19 26.40
CA VAL A 266 -4.28 -3.61 27.47
C VAL A 266 -5.00 -3.68 28.82
N ARG A 267 -6.28 -3.29 28.88
CA ARG A 267 -7.09 -3.40 30.12
C ARG A 267 -7.16 -4.84 30.63
N ASP A 268 -7.27 -5.80 29.71
CA ASP A 268 -7.38 -7.23 30.04
C ASP A 268 -6.01 -7.90 30.27
N SER A 269 -4.89 -7.17 30.15
CA SER A 269 -3.52 -7.70 30.24
C SER A 269 -3.21 -8.80 29.21
N GLU A 270 -3.78 -8.67 28.01
CA GLU A 270 -3.70 -9.63 26.90
C GLU A 270 -2.79 -9.16 25.75
N LEU A 271 -2.29 -7.92 25.80
CA LEU A 271 -1.36 -7.36 24.80
C LEU A 271 0.06 -7.24 25.32
N TYR A 272 1.00 -7.85 24.61
CA TYR A 272 2.43 -7.79 24.85
C TYR A 272 3.12 -7.11 23.67
N CYS A 273 4.32 -6.58 23.89
CA CYS A 273 5.14 -6.03 22.83
C CYS A 273 6.58 -6.55 22.87
N ILE A 274 7.19 -6.58 21.70
CA ILE A 274 8.61 -6.90 21.54
C ILE A 274 9.32 -5.78 20.79
N GLU A 275 10.44 -5.33 21.35
CA GLU A 275 11.26 -4.29 20.72
C GLU A 275 12.00 -4.87 19.50
N PHE A 276 11.80 -4.17 18.40
CA PHE A 276 12.39 -4.43 17.11
C PHE A 276 13.92 -4.22 17.15
N SER A 277 14.65 -5.05 16.40
CA SER A 277 16.10 -4.93 16.24
C SER A 277 16.44 -4.74 14.76
N GLY A 278 17.05 -3.60 14.40
CA GLY A 278 17.45 -3.27 13.03
C GLY A 278 16.85 -1.95 12.54
N PHE A 279 16.70 -1.81 11.23
CA PHE A 279 16.01 -0.68 10.60
C PHE A 279 14.50 -0.92 10.43
N TRP A 280 13.73 0.16 10.58
CA TRP A 280 12.29 0.19 10.34
C TRP A 280 11.91 1.48 9.64
N MET A 281 10.98 1.41 8.70
CA MET A 281 10.43 2.59 8.04
C MET A 281 8.98 2.36 7.61
N ASP A 282 8.11 3.32 7.91
CA ASP A 282 6.80 3.51 7.26
C ASP A 282 6.99 4.31 5.98
N ILE A 283 6.70 3.70 4.82
CA ILE A 283 6.83 4.34 3.52
C ILE A 283 5.54 5.09 3.20
N GLY A 284 5.33 6.24 3.85
CA GLY A 284 4.12 7.06 3.70
C GLY A 284 4.16 8.06 2.54
N GLN A 285 5.33 8.64 2.28
CA GLN A 285 5.55 9.77 1.36
C GLN A 285 6.96 9.70 0.74
N PRO A 286 7.29 10.48 -0.31
CA PRO A 286 8.57 10.36 -1.01
C PRO A 286 9.83 10.57 -0.15
N ALA A 287 9.79 11.50 0.81
CA ALA A 287 10.90 11.70 1.73
C ALA A 287 11.14 10.46 2.62
N ASP A 288 10.05 9.81 3.03
CA ASP A 288 10.10 8.58 3.82
C ASP A 288 10.63 7.42 2.97
N TYR A 289 10.22 7.34 1.71
CA TYR A 289 10.74 6.38 0.74
C TYR A 289 12.27 6.46 0.63
N LEU A 290 12.81 7.66 0.39
CA LEU A 290 14.26 7.86 0.25
C LEU A 290 15.01 7.53 1.54
N THR A 291 14.42 7.88 2.68
CA THR A 291 14.98 7.55 4.00
C THR A 291 15.00 6.05 4.24
N GLY A 292 13.87 5.37 4.01
CA GLY A 292 13.77 3.92 4.08
C GLY A 292 14.76 3.24 3.15
N MET A 293 14.91 3.72 1.92
CA MET A 293 15.87 3.17 0.96
C MET A 293 17.31 3.25 1.49
N ARG A 294 17.72 4.38 2.06
CA ARG A 294 19.05 4.52 2.68
C ARG A 294 19.25 3.51 3.82
N LEU A 295 18.25 3.39 4.69
CA LEU A 295 18.28 2.44 5.81
C LEU A 295 18.37 0.98 5.33
N TYR A 296 17.57 0.61 4.32
CA TYR A 296 17.58 -0.72 3.74
C TYR A 296 18.93 -1.05 3.08
N LEU A 297 19.48 -0.13 2.29
CA LEU A 297 20.79 -0.32 1.66
C LEU A 297 21.92 -0.41 2.70
N GLY A 298 21.84 0.38 3.78
CA GLY A 298 22.74 0.26 4.93
C GLY A 298 22.65 -1.13 5.59
N HIS A 299 21.44 -1.62 5.80
CA HIS A 299 21.23 -2.97 6.32
C HIS A 299 21.80 -4.06 5.40
N LEU A 300 21.60 -3.95 4.08
CA LEU A 300 22.20 -4.89 3.13
C LEU A 300 23.72 -4.89 3.22
N TYR A 301 24.34 -3.73 3.46
CA TYR A 301 25.78 -3.62 3.66
C TYR A 301 26.23 -4.31 4.95
N GLU A 302 25.55 -4.07 6.08
CA GLU A 302 25.83 -4.71 7.36
C GLU A 302 25.75 -6.24 7.26
N CYS A 303 24.76 -6.75 6.53
CA CYS A 303 24.58 -8.18 6.28
C CYS A 303 25.50 -8.74 5.18
N LYS A 304 26.37 -7.92 4.58
CA LYS A 304 27.24 -8.32 3.45
C LYS A 304 26.44 -8.98 2.33
N SER A 305 25.27 -8.44 2.05
CA SER A 305 24.33 -9.01 1.09
C SER A 305 24.93 -9.00 -0.32
N PRO A 306 24.83 -10.11 -1.08
CA PRO A 306 25.29 -10.15 -2.47
C PRO A 306 24.41 -9.31 -3.41
N LEU A 307 23.30 -8.73 -2.91
CA LEU A 307 22.43 -7.85 -3.69
C LEU A 307 23.06 -6.48 -3.98
N LEU A 308 24.02 -6.04 -3.15
CA LEU A 308 24.73 -4.79 -3.41
C LEU A 308 25.71 -5.00 -4.57
N THR A 309 25.72 -4.05 -5.50
CA THR A 309 26.60 -4.10 -6.66
C THR A 309 28.00 -3.64 -6.24
N VAL A 310 28.99 -4.50 -6.49
CA VAL A 310 30.41 -4.18 -6.26
C VAL A 310 31.04 -3.79 -7.59
N ASP A 311 31.32 -2.50 -7.76
CA ASP A 311 32.00 -1.95 -8.94
C ASP A 311 32.88 -0.76 -8.51
N PRO A 312 34.13 -0.64 -9.00
CA PRO A 312 35.05 0.45 -8.63
C PRO A 312 34.53 1.87 -8.94
N ASN A 313 33.58 2.01 -9.87
CA ASN A 313 32.99 3.29 -10.26
C ASN A 313 31.76 3.66 -9.42
N LEU A 314 31.31 2.76 -8.54
CA LEU A 314 30.21 2.99 -7.61
C LEU A 314 30.76 3.40 -6.23
N ILE A 315 30.03 4.26 -5.54
CA ILE A 315 30.43 4.84 -4.26
C ILE A 315 29.44 4.38 -3.18
N GLY A 316 29.91 3.61 -2.20
CA GLY A 316 29.07 3.16 -1.09
C GLY A 316 27.98 2.17 -1.51
N ASN A 317 26.81 2.26 -0.88
CA ASN A 317 25.75 1.25 -1.04
C ASN A 317 24.92 1.54 -2.29
N VAL A 318 25.09 0.72 -3.32
CA VAL A 318 24.36 0.85 -4.59
C VAL A 318 23.78 -0.50 -4.99
N LEU A 319 22.54 -0.51 -5.46
CA LEU A 319 21.85 -1.68 -5.99
C LEU A 319 21.51 -1.44 -7.46
N VAL A 320 22.09 -2.22 -8.36
CA VAL A 320 21.89 -2.12 -9.80
C VAL A 320 21.22 -3.40 -10.30
N HIS A 321 20.10 -3.25 -11.02
CA HIS A 321 19.47 -4.37 -11.69
C HIS A 321 20.36 -4.87 -12.84
N GLU A 322 20.43 -6.19 -13.05
CA GLU A 322 21.31 -6.84 -14.03
C GLU A 322 21.11 -6.36 -15.49
N THR A 323 19.92 -5.88 -15.82
CA THR A 323 19.57 -5.38 -17.16
C THR A 323 19.85 -3.88 -17.35
N ALA A 324 20.26 -3.18 -16.31
CA ALA A 324 20.60 -1.76 -16.40
C ALA A 324 21.93 -1.56 -17.14
N LYS A 325 22.06 -0.42 -17.84
CA LYS A 325 23.26 -0.03 -18.57
C LYS A 325 23.78 1.29 -18.04
N ILE A 326 25.07 1.33 -17.69
CA ILE A 326 25.74 2.51 -17.14
C ILE A 326 26.89 2.90 -18.07
N GLY A 327 26.88 4.17 -18.50
CA GLY A 327 27.89 4.76 -19.37
C GLY A 327 29.21 5.06 -18.65
N HIS A 328 30.17 5.56 -19.41
CA HIS A 328 31.52 5.84 -18.94
C HIS A 328 31.58 7.11 -18.07
N GLY A 329 32.53 7.14 -17.13
CA GLY A 329 32.79 8.32 -16.30
C GLY A 329 31.69 8.69 -15.32
N CYS A 330 30.71 7.81 -15.09
CA CYS A 330 29.66 8.02 -14.11
C CYS A 330 30.19 7.98 -12.67
N ARG A 331 29.53 8.71 -11.76
CA ARG A 331 29.74 8.58 -10.31
C ARG A 331 28.40 8.36 -9.64
N ILE A 332 28.16 7.13 -9.20
CA ILE A 332 26.86 6.72 -8.67
C ILE A 332 27.03 6.25 -7.23
N GLY A 333 26.21 6.81 -6.34
CA GLY A 333 26.21 6.56 -4.92
C GLY A 333 26.68 7.78 -4.09
N PRO A 334 26.53 7.73 -2.76
CA PRO A 334 25.98 6.61 -1.98
C PRO A 334 24.45 6.51 -2.08
N ASN A 335 23.92 5.35 -1.68
CA ASN A 335 22.50 5.05 -1.51
C ASN A 335 21.67 5.24 -2.78
N VAL A 336 21.98 4.45 -3.81
CA VAL A 336 21.28 4.53 -5.09
C VAL A 336 20.70 3.17 -5.47
N THR A 337 19.47 3.18 -5.99
CA THR A 337 18.85 2.00 -6.60
C THR A 337 18.56 2.27 -8.07
N ILE A 338 19.02 1.38 -8.96
CA ILE A 338 18.85 1.48 -10.41
C ILE A 338 18.02 0.29 -10.87
N GLY A 339 16.79 0.57 -11.33
CA GLY A 339 15.79 -0.42 -11.74
C GLY A 339 16.08 -1.13 -13.05
N ALA A 340 15.18 -2.04 -13.42
CA ALA A 340 15.34 -2.89 -14.60
C ALA A 340 15.29 -2.08 -15.90
N GLY A 341 16.24 -2.34 -16.81
CA GLY A 341 16.30 -1.70 -18.11
C GLY A 341 16.57 -0.19 -18.07
N VAL A 342 17.03 0.35 -16.93
CA VAL A 342 17.46 1.74 -16.83
C VAL A 342 18.71 1.95 -17.68
N ILE A 343 18.77 3.10 -18.36
CA ILE A 343 19.93 3.52 -19.13
C ILE A 343 20.47 4.81 -18.51
N ILE A 344 21.72 4.77 -18.07
CA ILE A 344 22.47 5.93 -17.59
C ILE A 344 23.56 6.22 -18.62
N GLU A 345 23.51 7.39 -19.24
CA GLU A 345 24.54 7.83 -20.20
C GLU A 345 25.79 8.37 -19.49
N ASP A 346 26.80 8.73 -20.29
CA ASP A 346 28.13 9.09 -19.81
C ASP A 346 28.14 10.30 -18.85
N GLY A 347 29.05 10.26 -17.87
CA GLY A 347 29.33 11.38 -16.97
C GLY A 347 28.21 11.73 -15.99
N VAL A 348 27.16 10.92 -15.89
CA VAL A 348 26.05 11.13 -14.96
C VAL A 348 26.49 10.94 -13.51
N ARG A 349 25.89 11.72 -12.61
CA ARG A 349 26.15 11.68 -11.18
C ARG A 349 24.87 11.50 -10.40
N ILE A 350 24.79 10.48 -9.56
CA ILE A 350 23.56 10.16 -8.81
C ILE A 350 23.92 9.85 -7.36
N SER A 351 23.21 10.43 -6.39
CA SER A 351 23.33 10.09 -4.98
C SER A 351 21.97 10.11 -4.28
N ASN A 352 21.78 9.27 -3.26
CA ASN A 352 20.58 9.23 -2.43
C ASN A 352 19.26 9.15 -3.23
N SER A 353 19.26 8.45 -4.37
CA SER A 353 18.16 8.52 -5.32
C SER A 353 17.73 7.14 -5.81
N ALA A 354 16.46 7.03 -6.21
CA ALA A 354 15.90 5.83 -6.81
C ALA A 354 15.52 6.10 -8.27
N ILE A 355 15.98 5.25 -9.18
CA ILE A 355 15.68 5.33 -10.61
C ILE A 355 14.86 4.10 -10.99
N PHE A 356 13.60 4.31 -11.33
CA PHE A 356 12.66 3.22 -11.61
C PHE A 356 12.81 2.66 -13.01
N SER A 357 12.25 1.47 -13.20
CA SER A 357 12.46 0.65 -14.38
C SER A 357 12.18 1.39 -15.70
N LYS A 358 13.04 1.12 -16.70
CA LYS A 358 12.99 1.65 -18.07
C LYS A 358 13.16 3.17 -18.21
N SER A 359 13.65 3.85 -17.17
CA SER A 359 13.97 5.27 -17.25
C SER A 359 15.36 5.52 -17.85
N ILE A 360 15.54 6.70 -18.45
CA ILE A 360 16.78 7.10 -19.13
C ILE A 360 17.30 8.38 -18.47
N ILE A 361 18.54 8.36 -18.01
CA ILE A 361 19.24 9.54 -17.50
C ILE A 361 20.32 9.91 -18.51
N LYS A 362 20.13 11.04 -19.19
CA LYS A 362 21.06 11.47 -20.23
C LYS A 362 22.32 12.12 -19.66
N SER A 363 23.31 12.25 -20.54
CA SER A 363 24.70 12.56 -20.22
C SER A 363 24.86 13.80 -19.34
N HIS A 364 25.82 13.72 -18.42
CA HIS A 364 26.26 14.82 -17.54
C HIS A 364 25.21 15.40 -16.57
N SER A 365 24.08 14.72 -16.39
CA SER A 365 23.06 15.12 -15.41
C SER A 365 23.47 14.75 -13.98
N TRP A 366 23.03 15.56 -13.02
CA TRP A 366 23.27 15.37 -11.60
C TRP A 366 21.96 15.25 -10.83
N LEU A 367 21.77 14.13 -10.14
CA LEU A 367 20.58 13.82 -9.37
C LEU A 367 20.98 13.55 -7.92
N ASN A 368 20.41 14.29 -6.97
CA ASN A 368 20.63 14.05 -5.55
C ASN A 368 19.31 14.05 -4.79
N ASN A 369 19.04 13.04 -3.98
CA ASN A 369 17.82 12.97 -3.16
C ASN A 369 16.54 13.04 -4.03
N CYS A 370 16.46 12.21 -5.07
CA CYS A 370 15.37 12.22 -6.06
C CYS A 370 14.76 10.83 -6.27
N ILE A 371 13.54 10.81 -6.80
CA ILE A 371 12.89 9.60 -7.32
C ILE A 371 12.52 9.85 -8.79
N VAL A 372 13.12 9.09 -9.71
CA VAL A 372 12.76 9.12 -11.12
C VAL A 372 11.80 7.98 -11.39
N GLY A 373 10.52 8.29 -11.58
CA GLY A 373 9.46 7.32 -11.86
C GLY A 373 9.66 6.58 -13.19
N TRP A 374 8.85 5.53 -13.40
CA TRP A 374 9.01 4.58 -14.51
C TRP A 374 8.98 5.26 -15.87
N ARG A 375 9.74 4.73 -16.84
CA ARG A 375 9.75 5.19 -18.24
C ARG A 375 10.04 6.69 -18.42
N SER A 376 10.61 7.34 -17.41
CA SER A 376 10.92 8.77 -17.47
C SER A 376 12.25 9.02 -18.19
N VAL A 377 12.36 10.18 -18.82
CA VAL A 377 13.59 10.62 -19.50
C VAL A 377 14.05 11.92 -18.85
N VAL A 378 15.24 11.88 -18.25
CA VAL A 378 15.92 13.07 -17.74
C VAL A 378 16.91 13.54 -18.80
N GLY A 379 16.75 14.78 -19.26
CA GLY A 379 17.59 15.44 -20.27
C GLY A 379 19.07 15.54 -19.87
N LYS A 380 19.91 16.01 -20.80
CA LYS A 380 21.35 16.25 -20.57
C LYS A 380 21.54 17.46 -19.67
N TRP A 381 22.61 17.48 -18.88
CA TRP A 381 22.95 18.61 -18.01
C TRP A 381 21.82 19.04 -17.06
N VAL A 382 20.92 18.12 -16.72
CA VAL A 382 19.82 18.37 -15.80
C VAL A 382 20.32 18.24 -14.36
N ARG A 383 19.87 19.16 -13.51
CA ARG A 383 20.09 19.12 -12.06
C ARG A 383 18.78 18.86 -11.36
N MET A 384 18.69 17.80 -10.56
CA MET A 384 17.52 17.52 -9.72
C MET A 384 17.93 17.36 -8.26
N GLU A 385 17.23 18.02 -7.34
CA GLU A 385 17.50 17.93 -5.90
C GLU A 385 16.27 18.09 -4.99
N ASN A 386 16.51 17.90 -3.68
CA ASN A 386 15.56 18.18 -2.58
C ASN A 386 14.21 17.45 -2.66
N VAL A 387 14.24 16.12 -2.80
CA VAL A 387 13.04 15.27 -2.89
C VAL A 387 12.21 15.62 -4.14
N THR A 388 12.90 15.79 -5.27
CA THR A 388 12.24 15.86 -6.57
C THR A 388 11.75 14.47 -6.99
N VAL A 389 10.48 14.36 -7.36
CA VAL A 389 9.83 13.10 -7.74
C VAL A 389 9.18 13.25 -9.10
N LEU A 390 9.58 12.39 -10.04
CA LEU A 390 8.91 12.26 -11.32
C LEU A 390 7.92 11.09 -11.25
N GLY A 391 6.70 11.30 -11.73
CA GLY A 391 5.74 10.24 -12.00
C GLY A 391 6.18 9.34 -13.15
N GLU A 392 5.27 8.53 -13.65
CA GLU A 392 5.54 7.73 -14.83
C GLU A 392 5.63 8.60 -16.10
N ASP A 393 6.54 8.24 -17.01
CA ASP A 393 6.60 8.78 -18.37
C ASP A 393 6.72 10.31 -18.37
N VAL A 394 7.58 10.82 -17.48
CA VAL A 394 7.92 12.24 -17.44
C VAL A 394 9.17 12.48 -18.28
N SER A 395 9.09 13.47 -19.16
CA SER A 395 10.23 13.95 -19.95
C SER A 395 10.72 15.30 -19.43
N VAL A 396 11.96 15.37 -18.99
CA VAL A 396 12.63 16.62 -18.61
C VAL A 396 13.57 17.02 -19.74
N LYS A 397 13.41 18.25 -20.26
CA LYS A 397 14.33 18.77 -21.29
C LYS A 397 15.73 19.00 -20.73
N ASP A 398 16.69 19.12 -21.65
CA ASP A 398 18.08 19.37 -21.33
C ASP A 398 18.27 20.72 -20.58
N GLU A 399 19.33 20.81 -19.78
CA GLU A 399 19.79 22.03 -19.10
C GLU A 399 18.82 22.63 -18.07
N LEU A 400 17.89 21.80 -17.55
CA LEU A 400 16.92 22.24 -16.55
C LEU A 400 17.37 21.97 -15.12
N PHE A 401 16.90 22.82 -14.21
CA PHE A 401 17.04 22.65 -12.76
C PHE A 401 15.69 22.36 -12.13
N LEU A 402 15.57 21.28 -11.35
CA LEU A 402 14.36 20.95 -10.58
C LEU A 402 14.70 20.81 -9.09
N ASN A 403 13.99 21.57 -8.27
CA ASN A 403 14.18 21.64 -6.83
C ASN A 403 12.87 21.32 -6.08
N GLY A 404 12.82 20.14 -5.45
CA GLY A 404 11.65 19.66 -4.70
C GLY A 404 10.36 19.57 -5.52
N ALA A 405 10.44 19.34 -6.83
CA ALA A 405 9.27 19.26 -7.69
C ALA A 405 8.57 17.90 -7.56
N LEU A 406 7.23 17.89 -7.46
CA LEU A 406 6.42 16.68 -7.55
C LEU A 406 5.69 16.67 -8.90
N VAL A 407 6.25 15.95 -9.88
CA VAL A 407 5.76 15.97 -11.26
C VAL A 407 4.82 14.79 -11.51
N LEU A 408 3.57 15.07 -11.87
CA LEU A 408 2.59 14.02 -12.16
C LEU A 408 2.96 13.23 -13.43
N PRO A 409 2.39 12.03 -13.62
CA PRO A 409 2.65 11.23 -14.82
C PRO A 409 2.36 11.96 -16.15
N HIS A 410 3.03 11.52 -17.21
CA HIS A 410 2.83 11.97 -18.60
C HIS A 410 3.02 13.48 -18.79
N ASN A 411 4.09 14.02 -18.20
CA ASN A 411 4.43 15.44 -18.25
C ASN A 411 5.70 15.72 -19.04
N LEU A 412 5.73 16.87 -19.72
CA LEU A 412 6.93 17.43 -20.33
C LEU A 412 7.37 18.68 -19.55
N ILE A 413 8.52 18.59 -18.90
CA ILE A 413 9.13 19.72 -18.20
C ILE A 413 10.05 20.45 -19.17
N SER A 414 9.71 21.70 -19.47
CA SER A 414 10.41 22.55 -20.43
C SER A 414 11.02 23.81 -19.80
N GLN A 415 10.80 24.02 -18.50
CA GLN A 415 11.31 25.14 -17.73
C GLN A 415 11.81 24.64 -16.38
N SER A 416 12.82 25.33 -15.84
CA SER A 416 13.36 25.04 -14.52
C SER A 416 12.34 25.33 -13.42
N VAL A 417 12.42 24.55 -12.35
CA VAL A 417 11.59 24.61 -11.16
C VAL A 417 12.51 24.93 -9.98
N SER A 418 12.56 26.21 -9.61
CA SER A 418 13.43 26.68 -8.51
C SER A 418 12.83 26.45 -7.13
N GLU A 419 11.50 26.38 -7.02
CA GLU A 419 10.78 26.23 -5.76
C GLU A 419 9.94 24.95 -5.73
N PRO A 420 9.81 24.27 -4.59
CA PRO A 420 8.99 23.08 -4.46
C PRO A 420 7.52 23.33 -4.81
N HIS A 421 7.00 22.61 -5.79
CA HIS A 421 5.57 22.62 -6.12
C HIS A 421 5.16 21.36 -6.90
N ILE A 422 3.85 21.16 -7.00
CA ILE A 422 3.25 20.06 -7.76
C ILE A 422 3.04 20.50 -9.20
N ILE A 423 3.50 19.69 -10.16
CA ILE A 423 3.35 19.96 -11.60
C ILE A 423 2.36 18.97 -12.20
N ILE A 424 1.25 19.50 -12.70
CA ILE A 424 0.13 18.74 -13.28
C ILE A 424 0.19 18.86 -14.81
N CYS A 425 -0.18 17.79 -15.52
CA CYS A 425 -0.24 17.81 -16.98
C CYS A 425 -1.25 18.85 -17.48
N LYS A 426 -0.85 19.69 -18.43
CA LYS A 426 -1.72 20.69 -19.07
C LYS A 426 -2.99 20.07 -19.66
N TYR A 427 -2.92 18.84 -20.15
CA TYR A 427 -4.07 18.12 -20.71
C TYR A 427 -5.10 17.72 -19.64
N ILE A 428 -4.62 17.31 -18.46
CA ILE A 428 -5.47 16.99 -17.30
C ILE A 428 -6.09 18.28 -16.73
N GLN A 429 -5.32 19.36 -16.66
CA GLN A 429 -5.82 20.68 -16.26
C GLN A 429 -6.95 21.15 -17.18
N MET A 430 -6.82 20.93 -18.50
CA MET A 430 -7.85 21.26 -19.48
C MET A 430 -9.13 20.43 -19.29
N ASN A 431 -9.02 19.12 -19.06
CA ASN A 431 -10.18 18.26 -18.77
C ASN A 431 -10.86 18.61 -17.45
N TYR A 432 -10.09 18.97 -16.41
CA TYR A 432 -10.66 19.40 -15.14
C TYR A 432 -11.44 20.71 -15.31
N LEU A 433 -10.87 21.70 -16.01
CA LEU A 433 -11.56 22.94 -16.37
C LEU A 433 -12.83 22.67 -17.19
N LEU A 434 -12.76 21.78 -18.17
CA LEU A 434 -13.90 21.36 -19.00
C LEU A 434 -15.04 20.77 -18.14
N VAL A 435 -14.72 19.83 -17.25
CA VAL A 435 -15.70 19.18 -16.37
C VAL A 435 -16.30 20.18 -15.39
N THR A 436 -15.48 20.98 -14.71
CA THR A 436 -15.98 22.01 -13.78
C THR A 436 -16.82 23.06 -14.50
N GLY A 437 -16.38 23.53 -15.66
CA GLY A 437 -17.12 24.51 -16.46
C GLY A 437 -18.45 23.96 -16.95
N PHE A 438 -18.49 22.70 -17.40
CA PHE A 438 -19.72 22.04 -17.83
C PHE A 438 -20.72 21.87 -16.69
N PHE A 439 -20.26 21.42 -15.51
CA PHE A 439 -21.10 21.27 -14.32
C PHE A 439 -21.68 22.62 -13.85
N THR A 440 -20.84 23.67 -13.83
CA THR A 440 -21.29 25.02 -13.46
C THR A 440 -22.31 25.57 -14.45
N ILE A 441 -22.13 25.34 -15.75
CA ILE A 441 -23.10 25.75 -16.78
C ILE A 441 -24.42 24.99 -16.65
N CYS A 442 -24.39 23.68 -16.35
CA CYS A 442 -25.59 22.88 -16.11
C CYS A 442 -26.39 23.37 -14.89
N LEU A 443 -25.70 23.74 -13.80
CA LEU A 443 -26.32 24.27 -12.57
C LEU A 443 -26.93 25.67 -12.77
N LEU A 444 -26.37 26.49 -13.66
CA LEU A 444 -26.84 27.85 -13.92
C LEU A 444 -27.96 27.94 -14.98
N LEU A 445 -28.29 26.84 -15.66
CA LEU A 445 -29.32 26.81 -16.71
C LEU A 445 -30.57 25.94 -16.39
N PRO A 446 -31.22 26.04 -15.20
CA PRO A 446 -32.41 25.22 -14.91
C PRO A 446 -33.52 25.35 -15.97
N ASN A 447 -33.71 26.56 -16.50
CA ASN A 447 -34.81 26.86 -17.43
C ASN A 447 -34.56 26.42 -18.88
N ILE A 448 -33.32 26.13 -19.28
CA ILE A 448 -33.01 25.65 -20.64
C ILE A 448 -33.14 24.12 -20.72
N PHE A 449 -32.82 23.41 -19.63
CA PHE A 449 -32.71 21.95 -19.61
C PHE A 449 -33.98 21.22 -19.16
N ALA A 450 -34.94 21.90 -18.51
CA ALA A 450 -36.18 21.28 -18.01
C ALA A 450 -37.13 20.71 -19.10
N LYS A 451 -36.80 20.85 -20.40
CA LYS A 451 -37.66 20.39 -21.51
C LYS A 451 -37.07 19.32 -22.45
N ARG A 452 -35.86 18.81 -22.23
CA ARG A 452 -35.27 17.81 -23.14
C ARG A 452 -34.96 16.50 -22.40
N LYS A 453 -35.74 15.46 -22.71
CA LYS A 453 -35.41 14.07 -22.35
C LYS A 453 -34.11 13.68 -23.05
N SER A 454 -33.15 13.17 -22.26
CA SER A 454 -31.93 12.44 -22.64
C SER A 454 -31.53 12.55 -24.12
N GLU A 455 -30.84 13.63 -24.47
CA GLU A 455 -30.02 13.70 -25.69
C GLU A 455 -28.61 14.07 -25.30
N THR A 456 -27.61 13.43 -25.93
CA THR A 456 -26.20 13.77 -25.79
C THR A 456 -25.98 15.18 -26.34
N LEU A 457 -25.78 16.17 -25.46
CA LEU A 457 -25.60 17.55 -25.88
C LEU A 457 -24.14 17.80 -26.27
N ASN A 458 -23.86 17.85 -27.57
CA ASN A 458 -22.56 18.28 -28.08
C ASN A 458 -22.53 19.81 -28.13
N VAL A 459 -21.89 20.44 -27.15
CA VAL A 459 -21.71 21.90 -27.13
C VAL A 459 -20.34 22.26 -27.69
N PRO A 460 -20.25 22.96 -28.83
CA PRO A 460 -18.97 23.40 -29.36
C PRO A 460 -18.35 24.46 -28.43
N PHE A 461 -17.06 24.32 -28.17
CA PHE A 461 -16.27 25.33 -27.46
C PHE A 461 -15.08 25.74 -28.31
N HIS A 462 -14.55 26.92 -28.05
CA HIS A 462 -13.28 27.38 -28.62
C HIS A 462 -12.44 28.05 -27.54
N ILE A 463 -11.13 28.12 -27.77
CA ILE A 463 -10.22 28.84 -26.88
C ILE A 463 -9.91 30.20 -27.50
N ASN A 464 -10.06 31.27 -26.72
CA ASN A 464 -9.75 32.62 -27.19
C ASN A 464 -8.24 32.90 -27.10
N GLU A 465 -7.80 34.04 -27.63
CA GLU A 465 -6.38 34.45 -27.63
C GLU A 465 -5.78 34.62 -26.22
N LYS A 466 -6.61 34.70 -25.18
CA LYS A 466 -6.20 34.82 -23.76
C LYS A 466 -6.06 33.46 -23.08
N GLY A 467 -6.38 32.35 -23.77
CA GLY A 467 -6.35 31.01 -23.22
C GLY A 467 -7.60 30.63 -22.42
N ASP A 468 -8.66 31.43 -22.47
CA ASP A 468 -9.91 31.12 -21.80
C ASP A 468 -10.74 30.15 -22.64
N MET A 469 -11.39 29.20 -21.98
CA MET A 469 -12.37 28.34 -22.63
C MET A 469 -13.67 29.12 -22.82
N VAL A 470 -14.17 29.17 -24.05
CA VAL A 470 -15.39 29.91 -24.41
C VAL A 470 -16.44 28.96 -24.96
N ILE A 471 -17.62 29.00 -24.36
CA ILE A 471 -18.77 28.17 -24.73
C ILE A 471 -19.96 29.08 -25.00
N GLU A 472 -20.71 28.80 -26.07
CA GLU A 472 -21.94 29.53 -26.37
C GLU A 472 -23.12 28.57 -26.39
N VAL A 473 -24.11 28.83 -25.53
CA VAL A 473 -25.31 27.99 -25.41
C VAL A 473 -26.54 28.90 -25.39
N GLY A 474 -27.43 28.73 -26.35
CA GLY A 474 -28.69 29.49 -26.40
C GLY A 474 -28.53 31.00 -26.52
N GLY A 475 -27.44 31.49 -27.13
CA GLY A 475 -27.15 32.93 -27.27
C GLY A 475 -26.42 33.55 -26.08
N VAL A 476 -26.14 32.77 -25.02
CA VAL A 476 -25.36 33.22 -23.86
C VAL A 476 -23.91 32.74 -24.01
N LYS A 477 -22.96 33.67 -23.89
CA LYS A 477 -21.53 33.38 -24.00
C LYS A 477 -20.91 33.24 -22.61
N PHE A 478 -20.36 32.06 -22.35
CA PHE A 478 -19.63 31.71 -21.14
C PHE A 478 -18.13 31.70 -21.43
N SER A 479 -17.33 32.24 -20.53
CA SER A 479 -15.88 32.22 -20.59
C SER A 479 -15.32 31.82 -19.23
N LEU A 480 -14.54 30.74 -19.18
CA LEU A 480 -13.88 30.24 -17.98
C LEU A 480 -12.37 30.37 -18.14
N ASN A 481 -11.73 31.09 -17.22
CA ASN A 481 -10.28 31.25 -17.22
C ASN A 481 -9.57 30.24 -16.31
N SER A 482 -8.23 30.20 -16.40
CA SER A 482 -7.38 29.32 -15.60
C SER A 482 -7.42 29.56 -14.09
N LYS A 483 -8.02 30.67 -13.63
CA LYS A 483 -8.24 31.01 -12.22
C LYS A 483 -9.62 30.59 -11.71
N GLN A 484 -10.37 29.81 -12.50
CA GLN A 484 -11.75 29.42 -12.19
C GLN A 484 -12.71 30.61 -12.05
N VAL A 485 -12.46 31.71 -12.76
CA VAL A 485 -13.42 32.81 -12.84
C VAL A 485 -14.30 32.60 -14.06
N LEU A 486 -15.59 32.41 -13.82
CA LEU A 486 -16.61 32.28 -14.86
C LEU A 486 -17.19 33.65 -15.17
N LYS A 487 -17.11 34.05 -16.43
CA LYS A 487 -17.77 35.25 -16.96
C LYS A 487 -18.88 34.80 -17.88
N PHE A 488 -20.10 35.32 -17.69
CA PHE A 488 -21.18 35.13 -18.64
C PHE A 488 -21.77 36.46 -19.09
N ASN A 489 -22.16 36.49 -20.36
CA ASN A 489 -22.76 37.64 -21.02
C ASN A 489 -23.93 37.15 -21.87
N ASP A 490 -25.13 37.60 -21.54
CA ASP A 490 -26.39 37.27 -22.22
C ASP A 490 -26.83 38.35 -23.23
N GLY A 491 -26.01 39.38 -23.43
CA GLY A 491 -26.30 40.51 -24.32
C GLY A 491 -26.89 41.73 -23.60
N GLU A 492 -27.46 41.57 -22.41
CA GLU A 492 -28.03 42.67 -21.60
C GLU A 492 -27.23 42.91 -20.30
N SER A 493 -26.59 41.87 -19.75
CA SER A 493 -25.85 41.91 -18.50
C SER A 493 -24.52 41.16 -18.57
N LYS A 494 -23.51 41.65 -17.85
CA LYS A 494 -22.22 40.98 -17.67
C LYS A 494 -22.05 40.63 -16.21
N THR A 495 -21.87 39.34 -15.93
CA THR A 495 -21.68 38.84 -14.58
C THR A 495 -20.40 38.01 -14.53
N GLU A 496 -19.66 38.20 -13.44
CA GLU A 496 -18.41 37.52 -13.15
C GLU A 496 -18.54 36.80 -11.82
N ILE A 497 -18.26 35.49 -11.81
CA ILE A 497 -18.31 34.63 -10.63
C ILE A 497 -16.93 34.03 -10.45
N ASP A 498 -16.28 34.37 -9.35
CA ASP A 498 -14.97 33.84 -8.97
C ASP A 498 -15.15 32.58 -8.10
N PHE A 499 -14.65 31.44 -8.57
CA PHE A 499 -14.68 30.16 -7.84
C PHE A 499 -13.34 29.84 -7.14
N GLY A 500 -12.38 30.75 -7.13
CA GLY A 500 -11.05 30.55 -6.56
C GLY A 500 -11.04 30.25 -5.04
N ALA A 501 -9.97 29.57 -4.58
CA ALA A 501 -9.70 29.40 -3.16
C ALA A 501 -9.39 30.76 -2.49
N PRO A 502 -9.90 31.03 -1.27
CA PRO A 502 -9.76 32.34 -0.64
C PRO A 502 -8.29 32.64 -0.32
N THR A 503 -7.87 33.88 -0.55
CA THR A 503 -6.60 34.36 0.00
C THR A 503 -6.72 34.54 1.52
N PRO A 504 -5.61 34.42 2.29
CA PRO A 504 -5.64 34.59 3.74
C PRO A 504 -6.19 35.94 4.24
N GLU A 505 -6.15 36.99 3.41
CA GLU A 505 -6.71 38.32 3.73
C GLU A 505 -8.24 38.39 3.56
N GLU A 506 -8.82 37.63 2.62
CA GLU A 506 -10.27 37.57 2.38
C GLU A 506 -11.03 36.86 3.51
N LEU A 507 -10.33 36.04 4.30
CA LEU A 507 -10.90 35.42 5.52
C LEU A 507 -11.10 36.40 6.68
N LYS A 508 -10.45 37.58 6.65
CA LYS A 508 -10.54 38.57 7.74
C LYS A 508 -11.65 39.61 7.58
N ASN A 509 -12.11 39.86 6.35
CA ASN A 509 -13.09 40.92 6.08
C ASN A 509 -14.37 40.33 5.48
N LYS A 510 -15.27 39.82 6.33
CA LYS A 510 -16.66 39.60 5.92
C LYS A 510 -17.39 40.94 5.95
N HIS A 511 -17.76 41.46 4.77
CA HIS A 511 -19.08 42.03 4.49
C HIS A 511 -19.21 42.32 2.98
N GLY A 512 -20.10 41.61 2.29
CA GLY A 512 -20.58 42.01 0.96
C GLY A 512 -20.34 41.05 -0.21
N THR A 513 -20.67 39.77 -0.09
CA THR A 513 -21.03 38.92 -1.24
C THR A 513 -21.82 37.72 -0.73
N ARG A 514 -23.06 37.52 -1.23
CA ARG A 514 -23.87 36.34 -0.87
C ARG A 514 -23.24 35.10 -1.50
N ARG A 515 -22.93 34.08 -0.68
CA ARG A 515 -22.44 32.77 -1.14
C ARG A 515 -23.61 31.88 -1.56
N ILE A 516 -23.39 31.04 -2.57
CA ILE A 516 -24.32 29.98 -3.02
C ILE A 516 -24.61 28.93 -1.92
N THR A 517 -23.80 28.88 -0.85
CA THR A 517 -24.01 27.95 0.28
C THR A 517 -25.33 28.15 1.03
N GLU A 518 -26.05 29.26 0.84
CA GLU A 518 -27.39 29.45 1.43
C GLU A 518 -28.53 28.88 0.57
N TYR A 519 -28.27 28.45 -0.67
CA TYR A 519 -29.26 27.74 -1.50
C TYR A 519 -29.25 26.22 -1.28
N PHE A 520 -28.18 25.67 -0.72
CA PHE A 520 -28.03 24.25 -0.44
C PHE A 520 -28.20 23.96 1.06
N ASN A 521 -29.40 24.22 1.56
CA ASN A 521 -29.88 23.64 2.81
C ASN A 521 -31.29 23.12 2.55
N GLU A 522 -31.36 21.98 1.86
CA GLU A 522 -32.38 20.94 1.97
C GLU A 522 -32.17 19.96 0.79
N SER A 523 -32.06 18.67 1.12
CA SER A 523 -31.87 17.49 0.25
C SER A 523 -30.45 17.16 -0.26
N GLU A 524 -29.86 16.22 0.48
CA GLU A 524 -29.05 15.07 0.06
C GLU A 524 -27.79 15.27 -0.81
N GLU A 525 -26.66 14.96 -0.17
CA GLU A 525 -25.37 14.61 -0.76
C GLU A 525 -25.52 13.51 -1.83
N GLN A 526 -25.10 13.77 -3.07
CA GLN A 526 -24.38 12.79 -3.90
C GLN A 526 -23.77 13.43 -5.17
N GLU A 527 -22.51 13.03 -5.39
CA GLU A 527 -21.56 13.23 -6.51
C GLU A 527 -20.99 14.63 -6.80
#